data_AF-A0A940UES0-F1
#
_entry.id   AF-A0A940UES0-F1
#
_cell.length_a   1.000
_cell.length_b   1.000
_cell.length_c   1.000
_cell.angle_alpha   90.00
_cell.angle_beta   90.00
_cell.angle_gamma   90.00
#
_symmetry.space_group_name_H-M   'P 1'
#
loop_
_entity.id
_entity.type
_entity.pdbx_description
1 polymer ?
#
loop_
_entity_poly.entity_id
_entity_poly.type
_entity_poly.pdbx_seq_one_letter_code
_entity_poly.pdbx_strand_id
1 'polypeptide(L)' 'MAKVKKKVKTIKIDLDKCNGCRACEMICSAFHASPKYSSNNPARSRIR' A
#
# COMPACT_ATOMS: atom_id res chain seq x y z
N MET A 1 -20.54 -16.01 26.39
CA MET A 1 -19.31 -15.49 25.75
C MET A 1 -19.64 -15.10 24.32
N ALA A 2 -19.67 -13.81 24.00
CA ALA A 2 -20.03 -13.35 22.66
C ALA A 2 -19.00 -13.86 21.63
N LYS A 3 -19.46 -14.53 20.56
CA LYS A 3 -18.59 -14.94 19.44
C LYS A 3 -18.11 -13.69 18.70
N VAL A 4 -16.94 -13.18 19.04
CA VAL A 4 -16.27 -12.12 18.28
C VAL A 4 -15.85 -12.69 16.92
N LYS A 5 -16.61 -12.37 15.86
CA LYS A 5 -16.24 -12.72 14.48
C LYS A 5 -15.04 -11.88 14.06
N LYS A 6 -13.95 -12.51 13.62
CA LYS A 6 -12.78 -11.80 13.06
C LYS A 6 -13.18 -11.07 11.78
N LYS A 7 -12.81 -9.79 11.67
CA LYS A 7 -12.92 -9.02 10.42
C LYS A 7 -11.67 -9.26 9.58
N VAL A 8 -11.80 -10.00 8.49
CA VAL A 8 -10.73 -10.19 7.50
C VAL A 8 -10.89 -9.13 6.41
N LYS A 9 -9.82 -8.39 6.12
CA LYS A 9 -9.78 -7.42 5.01
C LYS A 9 -8.95 -8.01 3.88
N THR A 10 -9.46 -7.91 2.66
CA THR A 10 -8.79 -8.41 1.46
C THR A 10 -8.60 -7.26 0.48
N ILE A 11 -7.38 -7.10 -0.03
CA ILE A 11 -7.08 -6.18 -1.13
C ILE A 11 -7.18 -6.98 -2.43
N LYS A 12 -8.03 -6.57 -3.35
CA LYS A 12 -8.15 -7.20 -4.67
C LYS A 12 -7.18 -6.51 -5.63
N ILE A 13 -6.27 -7.26 -6.21
CA ILE A 13 -5.28 -6.78 -7.19
C ILE A 13 -5.53 -7.52 -8.49
N ASP A 14 -5.78 -6.75 -9.55
CA ASP A 14 -6.00 -7.23 -10.91
C ASP A 14 -4.75 -6.89 -11.73
N LEU A 15 -3.94 -7.91 -12.02
CA LEU A 15 -2.65 -7.74 -12.71
C LEU A 15 -2.83 -7.43 -14.20
N ASP A 16 -3.95 -7.81 -14.81
CA ASP A 16 -4.23 -7.54 -16.22
C ASP A 16 -4.41 -6.04 -16.49
N LYS A 17 -4.81 -5.29 -15.46
CA LYS A 17 -4.92 -3.81 -15.50
C LYS A 17 -3.64 -3.10 -15.05
N CYS A 18 -2.63 -3.83 -14.59
CA CYS A 18 -1.38 -3.24 -14.14
C CYS A 18 -0.52 -2.86 -15.36
N ASN A 19 -0.22 -1.57 -15.49
CA ASN A 19 0.64 -1.05 -16.55
C ASN A 19 2.12 -0.89 -16.14
N GLY A 20 2.51 -1.36 -14.95
CA GLY A 20 3.89 -1.30 -14.49
C GLY A 20 4.41 0.10 -14.13
N CYS A 21 3.54 1.10 -13.95
CA CYS A 21 3.97 2.48 -13.69
C CYS A 21 4.65 2.72 -12.33
N ARG A 22 4.54 1.78 -11.38
CA ARG A 22 5.09 1.86 -10.00
C ARG A 22 4.61 3.09 -9.20
N ALA A 23 3.51 3.73 -9.61
CA ALA A 23 2.91 4.84 -8.87
C ALA A 23 2.47 4.45 -7.46
N CYS A 24 2.04 3.19 -7.30
CA CYS A 24 1.69 2.60 -6.02
C CYS A 24 2.88 2.64 -5.03
N GLU A 25 4.10 2.37 -5.49
CA GLU A 25 5.30 2.43 -4.66
C GLU A 25 5.65 3.86 -4.26
N MET A 26 5.56 4.78 -5.20
CA MET A 26 5.85 6.20 -4.96
C MET A 26 4.92 6.76 -3.89
N ILE A 27 3.60 6.60 -4.03
CA ILE A 27 2.64 7.17 -3.07
C ILE A 27 2.73 6.49 -1.69
N CYS A 28 2.97 5.18 -1.66
CA CYS A 28 3.15 4.46 -0.40
C CYS A 28 4.39 4.97 0.34
N SER A 29 5.51 5.16 -0.35
CA SER A 29 6.74 5.67 0.25
C SER A 29 6.58 7.12 0.73
N ALA A 30 5.91 7.97 -0.06
CA ALA A 30 5.68 9.37 0.27
C ALA A 30 4.81 9.53 1.53
N PHE A 31 3.75 8.73 1.65
CA PHE A 31 2.89 8.75 2.83
C PHE A 31 3.63 8.33 4.11
N HIS A 32 4.60 7.43 3.99
CA HIS A 32 5.38 6.93 5.13
C HIS A 32 6.68 7.71 5.40
N ALA A 33 6.95 8.76 4.63
CA ALA A 33 8.01 9.70 4.96
C ALA A 33 7.68 10.46 6.26
N SER A 34 8.71 10.90 6.98
CA SER A 34 8.56 11.75 8.15
C SER A 34 9.39 13.02 7.93
N PRO A 35 8.76 14.21 7.77
CA PRO A 35 7.31 14.47 7.77
C PRO A 35 6.59 13.89 6.54
N LYS A 36 5.27 13.66 6.65
CA LYS A 36 4.48 13.03 5.56
C LYS A 36 4.62 13.81 4.27
N TYR A 37 4.85 13.10 3.16
CA TYR A 37 5.05 13.63 1.81
C TYR A 37 6.29 14.49 1.60
N SER A 38 7.18 14.62 2.58
CA SER A 38 8.43 15.40 2.44
C SER A 38 9.43 14.81 1.44
N SER A 39 9.40 13.50 1.26
CA SER A 39 10.28 12.78 0.36
C SER A 39 9.58 11.53 -0.16
N ASN A 40 10.03 11.01 -1.29
CA ASN A 40 9.60 9.72 -1.79
C ASN A 40 10.83 8.85 -2.09
N ASN A 41 10.70 7.55 -1.85
CA ASN A 41 11.75 6.57 -2.12
C ASN A 41 11.09 5.21 -2.37
N PRO A 42 10.98 4.75 -3.63
CA PRO A 42 10.34 3.48 -3.98
C PRO A 42 10.87 2.28 -3.19
N ALA A 43 12.16 2.27 -2.81
CA ALA A 43 12.75 1.20 -2.01
C ALA A 43 12.17 1.10 -0.58
N ARG A 44 11.48 2.16 -0.10
CA ARG A 44 10.77 2.20 1.19
C ARG A 44 9.26 1.93 1.06
N SER A 45 8.76 1.60 -0.13
CA SER A 45 7.38 1.18 -0.34
C SER A 45 7.06 -0.13 0.40
N ARG A 46 5.80 -0.29 0.83
CA ARG A 46 5.27 -1.51 1.45
C ARG A 46 4.53 -2.43 0.46
N ILE A 47 4.48 -2.04 -0.80
CA ILE A 47 3.82 -2.78 -1.87
C ILE A 47 4.89 -3.67 -2.51
N ARG A 48 4.72 -5.00 -2.40
CA ARG A 48 5.56 -6.05 -2.95
C ARG A 48 4.67 -7.15 -3.53
#